data_AF-A0A842PSC1-F1
#
_entry.id   AF-A0A842PSC1-F1
#
_cell.length_a   1.000
_cell.length_b   1.000
_cell.length_c   1.000
_cell.angle_alpha   90.00
_cell.angle_beta   90.00
_cell.angle_gamma   90.00
#
_symmetry.space_group_name_H-M   'P 1'
#
loop_
_entity.id
_entity.type
_entity.pdbx_description
1 polymer ?
#
loop_
_entity_poly.entity_id
_entity_poly.type
_entity_poly.pdbx_seq_one_letter_code
_entity_poly.pdbx_strand_id
1 'polypeptide(L)'
;MRRETAVILLLIAVVLLPMWYVALTSGTEGGGIGVGTGAEPVAVNTSSDLQPASGYLPGPVEVGVNQAGVVAWVALLGMVGVMVGTKRFLDRISHLGDSVVADGGHATVSVPPYMETESRRILDYVPAVSSRTGLLVVALLSWVDVSFAALLALEGLGPARTQFLGTYAGMLFLSLALTVLAYTAYFVPSITVAETRDH
;
A
#
# COMPACT_ATOMS: atom_id res chain seq x y z
N MET A 1 16.12 6.32 -16.18
CA MET A 1 14.91 5.85 -16.88
C MET A 1 15.09 6.10 -18.36
N ARG A 2 14.79 5.11 -19.21
CA ARG A 2 15.08 5.19 -20.65
C ARG A 2 14.06 6.12 -21.34
N ARG A 3 14.50 6.86 -22.36
CA ARG A 3 13.70 7.91 -23.05
C ARG A 3 12.38 7.35 -23.59
N GLU A 4 12.39 6.09 -23.98
CA GLU A 4 11.28 5.31 -24.50
C GLU A 4 10.17 5.14 -23.44
N THR A 5 10.52 4.89 -22.17
CA THR A 5 9.53 4.78 -21.08
C THR A 5 8.83 6.11 -20.84
N ALA A 6 9.56 7.22 -20.92
CA ALA A 6 8.96 8.55 -20.77
C ALA A 6 7.99 8.87 -21.91
N VAL A 7 8.33 8.49 -23.15
CA VAL A 7 7.44 8.64 -24.31
C VAL A 7 6.17 7.81 -24.14
N ILE A 8 6.29 6.55 -23.69
CA ILE A 8 5.12 5.69 -23.44
C ILE A 8 4.20 6.30 -22.37
N LEU A 9 4.77 6.76 -21.24
CA LEU A 9 3.97 7.39 -20.18
C LEU A 9 3.28 8.67 -20.67
N LEU A 10 3.97 9.47 -21.49
CA LEU A 10 3.39 10.66 -22.09
C LEU A 10 2.23 10.31 -23.04
N LEU A 11 2.39 9.30 -23.90
CA LEU A 11 1.33 8.84 -24.80
C LEU A 11 0.11 8.34 -24.01
N ILE A 12 0.32 7.57 -22.95
CA ILE A 12 -0.75 7.13 -22.06
C ILE A 12 -1.45 8.36 -21.45
N ALA A 13 -0.69 9.30 -20.88
CA ALA A 13 -1.27 10.49 -20.25
C ALA A 13 -2.09 11.34 -21.24
N VAL A 14 -1.61 11.51 -22.47
CA VAL A 14 -2.30 12.29 -23.52
C VAL A 14 -3.66 11.68 -23.89
N VAL A 15 -3.79 10.35 -23.86
CA VAL A 15 -5.07 9.68 -24.16
C VAL A 15 -5.99 9.67 -22.94
N LEU A 16 -5.41 9.43 -21.76
CA LEU A 16 -6.15 9.09 -20.56
C LEU A 16 -6.65 10.34 -19.80
N LEU A 17 -5.84 11.39 -19.75
CA LEU A 17 -6.19 12.64 -19.05
C LEU A 17 -7.40 13.37 -19.64
N PRO A 18 -7.57 13.50 -20.97
CA PRO A 18 -8.78 14.14 -21.53
C PRO A 18 -10.06 13.38 -21.19
N MET A 19 -10.03 12.04 -21.25
CA MET A 19 -11.16 11.20 -20.87
C MET A 19 -11.50 11.36 -19.39
N TRP A 20 -10.49 11.36 -18.52
CA TRP A 20 -10.69 11.55 -17.08
C TRP A 20 -11.17 12.95 -16.74
N TYR A 21 -10.68 13.98 -17.44
CA TYR A 21 -11.17 15.34 -17.30
C TYR A 21 -12.67 15.40 -17.59
N VAL A 22 -13.12 14.86 -18.73
CA VAL A 22 -14.54 14.79 -19.08
C VAL A 22 -15.33 13.99 -18.05
N ALA A 23 -14.82 12.83 -17.62
CA ALA A 23 -15.49 12.00 -16.61
C ALA A 23 -15.67 12.76 -15.28
N LEU A 24 -14.65 13.50 -14.84
CA LEU A 24 -14.69 14.30 -13.61
C LEU A 24 -15.67 15.48 -13.72
N THR A 25 -15.77 16.11 -14.89
CA THR A 25 -16.67 17.26 -15.13
C THR A 25 -18.08 16.86 -15.56
N SER A 26 -18.31 15.63 -16.02
CA SER A 26 -19.60 15.17 -16.54
C SER A 26 -20.71 15.00 -15.49
N GLY A 27 -20.37 15.11 -14.20
CA GLY A 27 -21.31 14.98 -13.07
C GLY A 27 -21.53 16.27 -12.27
N THR A 28 -21.04 17.43 -12.73
CA THR A 28 -21.10 18.69 -11.97
C THR A 28 -22.34 19.52 -12.31
N GLU A 29 -23.52 19.10 -11.87
CA GLU A 29 -24.54 20.07 -11.43
C GLU A 29 -24.18 20.46 -9.99
N GLY A 30 -23.22 21.37 -9.83
CA GLY A 30 -22.57 21.70 -8.56
C GLY A 30 -21.06 21.42 -8.63
N GLY A 31 -20.26 22.48 -8.63
CA GLY A 31 -18.83 22.42 -8.97
C GLY A 31 -17.98 21.55 -8.03
N GLY A 32 -17.22 20.63 -8.62
CA GLY A 32 -16.09 19.96 -7.97
C GLY A 32 -16.11 18.44 -8.03
N ILE A 33 -14.95 17.84 -7.76
CA ILE A 33 -14.81 16.41 -7.45
C ILE A 33 -15.53 16.18 -6.12
N GLY A 34 -16.73 15.59 -6.17
CA GLY A 34 -17.45 15.10 -5.00
C GLY A 34 -18.04 16.15 -4.04
N VAL A 35 -18.53 17.30 -4.51
CA VAL A 35 -19.44 18.13 -3.69
C VAL A 35 -20.64 18.54 -4.54
N GLY A 36 -21.52 17.59 -4.82
CA GLY A 36 -22.89 17.91 -5.19
C GLY A 36 -23.48 18.86 -4.15
N THR A 37 -24.19 19.89 -4.60
CA THR A 37 -24.81 20.94 -3.78
C THR A 37 -26.04 20.43 -3.02
N GLY A 38 -25.85 19.40 -2.20
CA GLY A 38 -26.92 18.68 -1.51
C GLY A 38 -27.03 18.98 -0.02
N ALA A 39 -26.72 20.20 0.45
CA ALA A 39 -27.23 20.84 1.67
C ALA A 39 -26.43 22.12 2.00
N GLU A 40 -27.10 23.12 2.60
CA GLU A 40 -26.48 24.29 3.24
C GLU A 40 -25.33 23.88 4.20
N PRO A 41 -24.25 24.69 4.32
CA PRO A 41 -23.20 24.44 5.29
C PRO A 41 -23.77 24.47 6.71
N VAL A 42 -23.66 23.36 7.43
CA VAL A 42 -24.11 23.24 8.81
C VAL A 42 -23.30 24.19 9.69
N ALA A 43 -23.99 25.04 10.46
CA ALA A 43 -23.36 25.94 11.42
C ALA A 43 -22.59 25.14 12.49
N VAL A 44 -21.33 25.52 12.71
CA VAL A 44 -20.49 24.93 13.76
C VAL A 44 -21.10 25.25 15.11
N ASN A 45 -21.48 24.21 15.86
CA ASN A 45 -22.09 24.36 17.18
C ASN A 45 -21.01 24.84 18.18
N THR A 46 -21.05 26.12 18.54
CA THR A 46 -20.10 26.76 19.47
C THR A 46 -20.44 26.53 20.94
N SER A 47 -21.43 25.69 21.23
CA SER A 47 -21.92 25.41 22.58
C SER A 47 -21.33 24.09 23.08
N SER A 48 -20.91 24.04 24.34
CA SER A 48 -20.34 22.85 25.01
C SER A 48 -21.34 21.73 25.34
N ASP A 49 -22.55 21.77 24.76
CA ASP A 49 -23.60 20.78 24.99
C ASP A 49 -23.55 19.67 23.94
N LEU A 50 -23.35 18.43 24.40
CA LEU A 50 -23.57 17.23 23.59
C LEU A 50 -25.05 17.18 23.21
N GLN A 51 -25.37 17.37 21.93
CA GLN A 51 -26.73 17.20 21.39
C GLN A 51 -26.89 15.82 20.74
N PRO A 52 -27.24 14.76 21.50
CA PRO A 52 -27.47 13.43 20.93
C PRO A 52 -28.73 13.36 20.05
N ALA A 53 -29.63 14.34 20.13
CA ALA A 53 -30.85 14.44 19.34
C ALA A 53 -30.76 15.38 18.13
N SER A 54 -29.58 15.98 17.85
CA SER A 54 -29.35 16.69 16.60
C SER A 54 -29.50 15.69 15.46
N GLY A 55 -30.40 15.95 14.49
CA GLY A 55 -30.58 15.10 13.33
C GLY A 55 -29.27 14.84 12.57
N TYR A 56 -29.28 13.84 11.68
CA TYR A 56 -28.11 13.45 10.90
C TYR A 56 -27.43 14.68 10.29
N LEU A 57 -26.10 14.79 10.48
CA LEU A 57 -25.28 15.61 9.59
C LEU A 57 -25.55 15.09 8.16
N PRO A 58 -25.67 15.98 7.15
CA PRO A 58 -25.85 15.52 5.78
C PRO A 58 -24.79 14.47 5.48
N GLY A 59 -25.28 13.29 5.06
CA GLY A 59 -24.42 12.16 4.75
C GLY A 59 -23.43 12.54 3.64
N PRO A 60 -22.34 11.76 3.47
CA PRO A 60 -21.41 11.98 2.38
C PRO A 60 -22.17 12.10 1.07
N VAL A 61 -21.89 13.16 0.31
CA VAL A 61 -22.49 13.37 -1.00
C VAL A 61 -22.17 12.18 -1.89
N GLU A 62 -23.17 11.66 -2.62
CA GLU A 62 -22.98 10.57 -3.56
C GLU A 62 -21.93 10.96 -4.60
N VAL A 63 -20.86 10.16 -4.71
CA VAL A 63 -19.84 10.35 -5.75
C VAL A 63 -20.44 9.88 -7.06
N GLY A 64 -20.49 10.75 -8.07
CA GLY A 64 -21.00 10.40 -9.39
C GLY A 64 -20.26 9.18 -9.97
N VAL A 65 -20.98 8.27 -10.63
CA VAL A 65 -20.44 6.98 -11.14
C VAL A 65 -19.17 7.16 -11.97
N ASN A 66 -19.14 8.19 -12.81
CA ASN A 66 -17.97 8.51 -13.66
C ASN A 66 -16.77 8.99 -12.82
N GLN A 67 -17.01 9.74 -11.74
CA GLN A 67 -15.96 10.20 -10.81
C GLN A 67 -15.41 9.02 -9.99
N ALA A 68 -16.29 8.14 -9.51
CA ALA A 68 -15.90 6.92 -8.79
C ALA A 68 -14.99 6.04 -9.65
N GLY A 69 -15.27 5.92 -10.96
CA GLY A 69 -14.43 5.20 -11.91
C GLY A 69 -13.01 5.79 -12.02
N VAL A 70 -12.88 7.11 -12.11
CA VAL A 70 -11.57 7.78 -12.15
C VAL A 70 -10.79 7.56 -10.85
N VAL A 71 -11.44 7.71 -9.70
CA VAL A 71 -10.83 7.48 -8.38
C VAL A 71 -10.34 6.03 -8.25
N ALA A 72 -11.14 5.06 -8.69
CA ALA A 72 -10.75 3.66 -8.68
C ALA A 72 -9.50 3.40 -9.53
N TRP A 73 -9.43 3.97 -10.73
CA TRP A 73 -8.23 3.84 -11.57
C TRP A 73 -6.99 4.50 -10.96
N VAL A 74 -7.13 5.69 -10.37
CA VAL A 74 -6.03 6.36 -9.65
C VAL A 74 -5.54 5.48 -8.51
N ALA A 75 -6.45 4.88 -7.73
CA ALA A 75 -6.10 3.97 -6.65
C ALA A 75 -5.37 2.72 -7.16
N LEU A 76 -5.83 2.12 -8.26
CA LEU A 76 -5.17 0.95 -8.87
C LEU A 76 -3.77 1.28 -9.40
N LEU A 77 -3.61 2.40 -10.11
CA LEU A 77 -2.30 2.84 -10.60
C LEU A 77 -1.35 3.18 -9.45
N GLY A 78 -1.88 3.85 -8.42
CA GLY A 78 -1.16 4.09 -7.16
C GLY A 78 -0.68 2.78 -6.53
N MET A 79 -1.55 1.77 -6.47
CA MET A 79 -1.21 0.45 -5.93
C MET A 79 -0.10 -0.24 -6.72
N VAL A 80 -0.14 -0.19 -8.06
CA VAL A 80 0.95 -0.70 -8.91
C VAL A 80 2.26 0.06 -8.62
N GLY A 81 2.19 1.38 -8.47
CA GLY A 81 3.32 2.22 -8.11
C GLY A 81 3.94 1.82 -6.77
N VAL A 82 3.10 1.62 -5.74
CA VAL A 82 3.52 1.12 -4.42
C VAL A 82 4.18 -0.25 -4.56
N MET A 83 3.59 -1.19 -5.30
CA MET A 83 4.16 -2.53 -5.50
C MET A 83 5.54 -2.50 -6.15
N VAL A 84 5.73 -1.66 -7.18
CA VAL A 84 7.04 -1.46 -7.81
C VAL A 84 8.03 -0.80 -6.85
N GLY A 85 7.59 0.19 -6.08
CA GLY A 85 8.39 0.85 -5.05
C GLY A 85 8.87 -0.13 -3.99
N THR A 86 7.95 -0.95 -3.46
CA THR A 86 8.20 -2.01 -2.50
C THR A 86 9.24 -2.99 -3.02
N LYS A 87 9.06 -3.53 -4.23
CA LYS A 87 10.05 -4.44 -4.83
C LYS A 87 11.45 -3.81 -4.87
N ARG A 88 11.56 -2.58 -5.38
CA ARG A 88 12.86 -1.88 -5.47
C ARG A 88 13.48 -1.62 -4.10
N PHE A 89 12.65 -1.38 -3.09
CA PHE A 89 13.11 -1.20 -1.72
C PHE A 89 13.67 -2.51 -1.14
N LEU A 90 12.96 -3.64 -1.32
CA LEU A 90 13.46 -4.96 -0.92
C LEU A 90 14.78 -5.29 -1.62
N ASP A 91 14.84 -5.16 -2.94
CA ASP A 91 16.05 -5.42 -3.74
C ASP A 91 17.22 -4.56 -3.22
N ARG A 92 16.97 -3.31 -2.83
CA ARG A 92 18.02 -2.44 -2.32
C ARG A 92 18.52 -2.88 -0.95
N ILE A 93 17.62 -3.30 -0.04
CA ILE A 93 18.01 -3.71 1.32
C ILE A 93 18.75 -5.04 1.30
N SER A 94 18.30 -6.01 0.50
CA SER A 94 18.92 -7.33 0.42
C SER A 94 20.39 -7.24 -0.01
N HIS A 95 20.72 -6.34 -0.93
CA HIS A 95 22.08 -6.18 -1.45
C HIS A 95 22.98 -5.20 -0.67
N LEU A 96 22.58 -4.72 0.52
CA LEU A 96 23.41 -3.80 1.33
C LEU A 96 24.70 -4.43 1.86
N GLY A 97 24.80 -5.76 1.89
CA GLY A 97 25.94 -6.52 2.42
C GLY A 97 26.87 -7.13 1.37
N ASP A 98 26.53 -7.05 0.08
CA ASP A 98 27.33 -7.67 -0.98
C ASP A 98 28.57 -6.82 -1.30
N SER A 99 29.74 -7.25 -0.81
CA SER A 99 30.98 -7.03 -1.55
C SER A 99 30.93 -7.97 -2.75
N VAL A 100 30.89 -7.43 -3.97
CA VAL A 100 30.93 -8.22 -5.21
C VAL A 100 32.22 -9.05 -5.25
N VAL A 101 32.17 -10.28 -4.75
CA VAL A 101 33.21 -11.29 -4.91
C VAL A 101 32.68 -12.27 -5.94
N ALA A 102 33.25 -12.22 -7.14
CA ALA A 102 32.98 -13.17 -8.20
C ALA A 102 33.64 -14.52 -7.85
N ASP A 103 32.96 -15.35 -7.07
CA ASP A 103 33.43 -16.67 -6.63
C ASP A 103 33.51 -17.70 -7.78
N GLY A 104 32.84 -17.47 -8.92
CA GLY A 104 32.85 -18.44 -10.02
C GLY A 104 31.72 -19.47 -9.96
N GLY A 105 30.69 -19.23 -9.15
CA GLY A 105 29.39 -19.87 -9.30
C GLY A 105 29.15 -21.07 -8.37
N HIS A 106 29.80 -21.12 -7.22
CA HIS A 106 29.40 -22.00 -6.13
C HIS A 106 28.82 -21.15 -5.00
N ALA A 107 27.57 -21.40 -4.63
CA ALA A 107 26.98 -20.77 -3.47
C ALA A 107 27.83 -21.22 -2.25
N THR A 108 28.58 -20.29 -1.65
CA THR A 108 29.44 -20.54 -0.48
C THR A 108 28.65 -20.86 0.79
N VAL A 109 27.31 -20.86 0.70
CA VAL A 109 26.40 -21.14 1.79
C VAL A 109 25.93 -22.59 1.72
N SER A 110 26.20 -23.36 2.78
CA SER A 110 25.66 -24.70 2.97
C SER A 110 24.14 -24.62 3.14
N VAL A 111 23.42 -24.99 2.09
CA VAL A 111 21.96 -25.03 2.04
C VAL A 111 21.47 -26.45 2.30
N PRO A 112 20.28 -26.64 2.92
CA PRO A 112 19.78 -27.96 3.20
C PRO A 112 19.66 -28.82 1.93
N PRO A 113 19.95 -30.14 1.98
CA PRO A 113 20.00 -31.01 0.80
C PRO A 113 18.68 -31.10 0.01
N TYR A 114 17.55 -30.75 0.62
CA TYR A 114 16.26 -30.73 -0.07
C TYR A 114 16.05 -29.49 -0.96
N MET A 115 16.91 -28.47 -0.86
CA MET A 115 16.83 -27.26 -1.69
C MET A 115 17.54 -27.42 -3.04
N GLU A 116 18.43 -28.39 -3.15
CA GLU A 116 19.12 -28.77 -4.39
C GLU A 116 18.72 -30.18 -4.78
N THR A 117 18.20 -30.35 -5.99
CA THR A 117 17.88 -31.66 -6.58
C THR A 117 18.47 -31.73 -7.98
N GLU A 118 18.45 -32.90 -8.63
CA GLU A 118 18.94 -33.04 -10.01
C GLU A 118 18.28 -32.05 -10.99
N SER A 119 17.02 -31.68 -10.73
CA SER A 119 16.24 -30.72 -11.51
C SER A 119 16.21 -29.30 -10.93
N ARG A 120 16.77 -29.07 -9.74
CA ARG A 120 16.64 -27.79 -9.03
C ARG A 120 17.98 -27.32 -8.49
N ARG A 121 18.45 -26.16 -8.96
CA ARG A 121 19.70 -25.55 -8.50
C ARG A 121 19.47 -24.14 -8.01
N ILE A 122 20.14 -23.76 -6.92
CA ILE A 122 20.12 -22.38 -6.42
C ILE A 122 21.07 -21.54 -7.27
N LEU A 123 20.55 -20.45 -7.84
CA LEU A 123 21.32 -19.50 -8.64
C LEU A 123 21.89 -18.37 -7.78
N ASP A 124 21.11 -17.90 -6.83
CA ASP A 124 21.47 -16.79 -5.97
C ASP A 124 20.86 -16.99 -4.58
N TYR A 125 21.64 -16.69 -3.55
CA TYR A 125 21.22 -16.79 -2.17
C TYR A 125 21.72 -15.56 -1.42
N VAL A 126 20.77 -14.74 -0.94
CA VAL A 126 21.07 -13.57 -0.13
C VAL A 126 20.54 -13.83 1.29
N PRO A 127 21.43 -13.94 2.29
CA PRO A 127 21.01 -14.19 3.67
C PRO A 127 20.21 -13.02 4.22
N ALA A 128 19.35 -13.30 5.21
CA ALA A 128 18.64 -12.25 5.92
C ALA A 128 19.62 -11.36 6.70
N VAL A 129 19.42 -10.03 6.61
CA VAL A 129 20.27 -9.05 7.29
C VAL A 129 20.23 -9.23 8.82
N SER A 130 19.08 -9.63 9.37
CA SER A 130 18.85 -9.92 10.79
C SER A 130 19.49 -8.90 11.73
N SER A 131 18.91 -7.69 11.77
CA SER A 131 19.45 -6.55 12.52
C SER A 131 18.58 -6.16 13.72
N ARG A 132 19.22 -5.59 14.78
CA ARG A 132 18.49 -5.00 15.92
C ARG A 132 17.56 -3.87 15.47
N THR A 133 17.95 -3.10 14.47
CA THR A 133 17.12 -2.05 13.87
C THR A 133 15.85 -2.63 13.27
N GLY A 134 15.95 -3.72 12.50
CA GLY A 134 14.78 -4.40 11.93
C GLY A 134 13.84 -4.93 13.02
N LEU A 135 14.39 -5.45 14.11
CA LEU A 135 13.60 -5.93 15.25
C LEU A 135 12.80 -4.79 15.89
N LEU A 136 13.45 -3.64 16.12
CA LEU A 136 12.79 -2.45 16.68
C LEU A 136 11.71 -1.92 15.75
N VAL A 137 11.96 -1.88 14.43
CA VAL A 137 10.97 -1.44 13.44
C VAL A 137 9.74 -2.34 13.47
N VAL A 138 9.92 -3.66 13.42
CA VAL A 138 8.79 -4.62 13.47
C VAL A 138 8.04 -4.50 14.80
N ALA A 139 8.74 -4.38 15.93
CA ALA A 139 8.10 -4.24 17.24
C ALA A 139 7.26 -2.96 17.35
N LEU A 140 7.78 -1.83 16.85
CA LEU A 140 7.05 -0.56 16.83
C LEU A 140 5.84 -0.62 15.89
N LEU A 141 5.96 -1.23 14.72
CA LEU A 141 4.84 -1.38 13.80
C LEU A 141 3.76 -2.29 14.37
N SER A 142 4.13 -3.39 15.03
CA SER A 142 3.17 -4.25 15.75
C SER A 142 2.45 -3.51 16.87
N TRP A 143 3.13 -2.61 17.58
CA TRP A 143 2.47 -1.74 18.56
C TRP A 143 1.43 -0.81 17.91
N VAL A 144 1.77 -0.23 16.75
CA VAL A 144 0.86 0.59 15.95
C VAL A 144 -0.35 -0.23 15.47
N ASP A 145 -0.13 -1.46 14.99
CA ASP A 145 -1.20 -2.39 14.58
C ASP A 145 -2.18 -2.63 15.73
N VAL A 146 -1.68 -2.96 16.92
CA VAL A 146 -2.52 -3.17 18.12
C VAL A 146 -3.27 -1.90 18.50
N SER A 147 -2.62 -0.73 18.40
CA SER A 147 -3.23 0.56 18.73
C SER A 147 -4.39 0.89 17.81
N PHE A 148 -4.22 0.75 16.48
CA PHE A 148 -5.31 1.01 15.53
C PHE A 148 -6.39 -0.07 15.56
N ALA A 149 -6.05 -1.33 15.83
CA ALA A 149 -7.04 -2.38 16.06
C ALA A 149 -7.90 -2.08 17.30
N ALA A 150 -7.29 -1.59 18.38
CA ALA A 150 -8.02 -1.18 19.58
C ALA A 150 -8.93 0.02 19.32
N LEU A 151 -8.44 1.06 18.63
CA LEU A 151 -9.26 2.23 18.25
C LEU A 151 -10.43 1.83 17.34
N LEU A 152 -10.17 0.97 16.35
CA LEU A 152 -11.19 0.42 15.46
C LEU A 152 -12.25 -0.37 16.24
N ALA A 153 -11.82 -1.22 17.19
CA ALA A 153 -12.74 -2.00 18.02
C ALA A 153 -13.56 -1.12 18.96
N LEU A 154 -12.93 -0.13 19.60
CA LEU A 154 -13.61 0.80 20.51
C LEU A 154 -14.68 1.62 19.79
N GLU A 155 -14.42 2.05 18.56
CA GLU A 155 -15.41 2.78 17.77
C GLU A 155 -16.44 1.85 17.13
N GLY A 156 -16.03 0.68 16.64
CA GLY A 156 -16.94 -0.28 16.00
C GLY A 156 -17.90 -1.00 16.96
N LEU A 157 -17.53 -1.14 18.23
CA LEU A 157 -18.35 -1.73 19.28
C LEU A 157 -18.97 -0.69 20.23
N GLY A 158 -18.53 0.57 20.13
CA GLY A 158 -18.97 1.64 21.00
C GLY A 158 -20.27 2.30 20.52
N PRO A 159 -20.99 2.99 21.42
CA PRO A 159 -22.17 3.80 21.05
C PRO A 159 -21.78 5.16 20.41
N ALA A 160 -20.49 5.40 20.18
CA ALA A 160 -19.97 6.64 19.61
C ALA A 160 -20.27 6.74 18.10
N ARG A 161 -20.22 7.96 17.56
CA ARG A 161 -20.38 8.19 16.11
C ARG A 161 -19.22 7.52 15.37
N THR A 162 -19.52 6.74 14.33
CA THR A 162 -18.56 5.95 13.51
C THR A 162 -17.78 6.79 12.49
N GLN A 163 -17.39 8.01 12.88
CA GLN A 163 -16.79 9.00 12.00
C GLN A 163 -15.34 8.68 11.61
N PHE A 164 -14.58 8.01 12.48
CA PHE A 164 -13.17 7.68 12.27
C PHE A 164 -12.94 6.21 11.94
N LEU A 165 -14.01 5.41 11.87
CA LEU A 165 -13.94 3.97 11.62
C LEU A 165 -13.12 3.63 10.37
N GLY A 166 -13.33 4.37 9.28
CA GLY A 166 -12.57 4.21 8.04
C GLY A 166 -11.09 4.60 8.19
N THR A 167 -10.78 5.64 8.96
CA THR A 167 -9.40 6.07 9.23
C THR A 167 -8.66 5.03 10.07
N TYR A 168 -9.28 4.49 11.12
CA TYR A 168 -8.65 3.45 11.95
C TYR A 168 -8.46 2.15 11.18
N ALA A 169 -9.45 1.73 10.39
CA ALA A 169 -9.32 0.55 9.53
C ALA A 169 -8.22 0.75 8.48
N GLY A 170 -8.20 1.90 7.80
CA GLY A 170 -7.20 2.22 6.78
C GLY A 170 -5.78 2.25 7.36
N MET A 171 -5.59 2.89 8.51
CA MET A 171 -4.28 2.94 9.17
C MET A 171 -3.84 1.58 9.69
N LEU A 172 -4.75 0.75 10.22
CA LEU A 172 -4.47 -0.62 10.63
C LEU A 172 -3.96 -1.47 9.45
N PHE A 173 -4.66 -1.44 8.30
CA PHE A 173 -4.22 -2.22 7.15
C PHE A 173 -2.90 -1.71 6.59
N LEU A 174 -2.69 -0.39 6.59
CA LEU A 174 -1.43 0.21 6.15
C LEU A 174 -0.27 -0.19 7.06
N SER A 175 -0.44 -0.08 8.38
CA SER A 175 0.60 -0.46 9.33
C SER A 175 0.91 -1.95 9.24
N LEU A 176 -0.10 -2.81 9.07
CA LEU A 176 0.09 -4.25 8.93
C LEU A 176 0.85 -4.60 7.64
N ALA A 177 0.54 -3.93 6.53
CA ALA A 177 1.29 -4.06 5.29
C ALA A 177 2.76 -3.64 5.46
N LEU A 178 3.01 -2.55 6.19
CA LEU A 178 4.37 -2.11 6.53
C LEU A 178 5.08 -3.10 7.46
N THR A 179 4.38 -3.72 8.41
CA THR A 179 4.94 -4.77 9.28
C THR A 179 5.42 -5.95 8.45
N VAL A 180 4.61 -6.43 7.50
CA VAL A 180 4.99 -7.52 6.59
C VAL A 180 6.17 -7.10 5.71
N LEU A 181 6.17 -5.88 5.20
CA LEU A 181 7.28 -5.35 4.41
C LEU A 181 8.59 -5.28 5.22
N ALA A 182 8.54 -4.73 6.43
CA ALA A 182 9.70 -4.66 7.30
C ALA A 182 10.21 -6.05 7.66
N TYR A 183 9.31 -6.98 7.98
CA TYR A 183 9.68 -8.36 8.29
C TYR A 183 10.37 -9.04 7.11
N THR A 184 9.78 -8.93 5.92
CA THR A 184 10.36 -9.50 4.70
C THR A 184 11.70 -8.89 4.35
N ALA A 185 11.87 -7.57 4.49
CA ALA A 185 13.13 -6.90 4.19
C ALA A 185 14.27 -7.25 5.16
N TYR A 186 13.99 -7.47 6.45
CA TYR A 186 15.04 -7.69 7.46
C TYR A 186 15.28 -9.15 7.83
N PHE A 187 14.26 -10.01 7.75
CA PHE A 187 14.29 -11.35 8.34
C PHE A 187 14.03 -12.48 7.37
N VAL A 188 13.58 -12.20 6.14
CA VAL A 188 13.38 -13.23 5.11
C VAL A 188 14.58 -13.25 4.15
N PRO A 189 15.27 -14.38 4.00
CA PRO A 189 16.33 -14.51 3.00
C PRO A 189 15.74 -14.55 1.58
N SER A 190 16.47 -14.02 0.61
CA SER A 190 16.11 -14.11 -0.82
C SER A 190 16.82 -15.31 -1.44
N ILE A 191 16.08 -16.13 -2.18
CA ILE A 191 16.61 -17.32 -2.85
C ILE A 191 16.09 -17.34 -4.28
N THR A 192 17.00 -17.30 -5.25
CA THR A 192 16.67 -17.50 -6.65
C THR A 192 17.02 -18.93 -7.04
N VAL A 193 16.04 -19.64 -7.59
CA VAL A 193 16.16 -21.06 -7.93
C VAL A 193 15.88 -21.24 -9.42
N ALA A 194 16.77 -21.97 -10.10
CA ALA A 194 16.49 -22.56 -11.40
C ALA A 194 15.89 -23.95 -11.19
N GLU A 195 14.70 -24.18 -11.74
CA GLU A 195 14.06 -25.48 -11.76
C GLU A 195 13.86 -25.89 -13.22
N THR A 196 14.49 -26.98 -13.62
CA THR A 196 14.20 -27.66 -14.88
C THR A 196 12.83 -28.32 -14.74
N ARG A 197 11.88 -27.87 -15.55
CA ARG A 197 10.57 -28.50 -15.67
C ARG A 197 10.55 -29.26 -16.99
N ASP A 198 10.12 -30.52 -16.95
CA ASP A 198 10.06 -31.39 -18.14
C ASP A 198 9.13 -30.82 -19.21
N HIS A 199 9.68 -30.00 -20.11
CA HIS A 199 9.12 -29.60 -21.41
C HIS A 199 10.25 -29.55 -22.45
#